data_AF-A0A5R2N189-F1
#
_entry.id   AF-A0A5R2N189-F1
#
_cell.length_a   1.000
_cell.length_b   1.000
_cell.length_c   1.000
_cell.angle_alpha   90.00
_cell.angle_beta   90.00
_cell.angle_gamma   90.00
#
_symmetry.space_group_name_H-M   'P 1'
#
loop_
_entity.id
_entity.type
_entity.pdbx_description
1 polymer ?
#
loop_
_entity_poly.entity_id
_entity_poly.type
_entity_poly.pdbx_seq_one_letter_code
_entity_poly.pdbx_strand_id
1 'polypeptide(L)'
;ALLRLSGSLVLQWIARAYIFAFRSTPLLVQIFLLYYGLGQFEAIRYSVLWPILRQPYWCAIIALALNTAAYGSEIIRGGLQSVPEGQIEAARACGMGRLLVFRRIILPLAIRQALPAYGNEVILMVKATALASVITMMEITGLA
;
A
#
# COMPACT_ATOMS: atom_id res chain seq x y z
N ALA A 1 0.41 -6.11 -5.58
CA ALA A 1 1.41 -7.02 -6.17
C ALA A 1 0.78 -7.96 -7.21
N LEU A 2 -0.16 -8.84 -6.82
CA LEU A 2 -0.75 -9.84 -7.71
C LEU A 2 -1.45 -9.25 -8.95
N LEU A 3 -2.19 -8.14 -8.81
CA LEU A 3 -2.84 -7.47 -9.95
C LEU A 3 -1.82 -6.92 -10.97
N ARG A 4 -0.64 -6.46 -10.51
CA ARG A 4 0.45 -6.01 -11.40
C ARG A 4 1.18 -7.18 -12.08
N LEU A 5 1.15 -8.37 -11.47
CA LEU A 5 1.70 -9.59 -12.04
C LEU A 5 0.67 -10.36 -12.88
N SER A 6 -0.58 -9.89 -12.93
CA SER A 6 -1.63 -10.49 -13.73
C SER A 6 -1.40 -10.23 -15.22
N GLY A 7 -1.79 -11.17 -16.09
CA GLY A 7 -1.65 -11.03 -17.54
C GLY A 7 -2.57 -9.99 -18.18
N SER A 8 -3.54 -9.43 -17.44
CA SER A 8 -4.52 -8.49 -17.99
C SER A 8 -4.04 -7.04 -17.92
N LEU A 9 -4.00 -6.36 -19.09
CA LEU A 9 -3.51 -4.98 -19.21
C LEU A 9 -4.34 -3.99 -18.38
N VAL A 10 -5.65 -4.20 -18.24
CA VAL A 10 -6.55 -3.32 -17.48
C VAL A 10 -6.25 -3.35 -15.97
N LEU A 11 -6.16 -4.53 -15.35
CA LEU A 11 -5.82 -4.64 -13.92
C LEU A 11 -4.43 -4.09 -13.64
N GLN A 12 -3.48 -4.32 -14.56
CA GLN A 12 -2.15 -3.75 -14.42
C GLN A 12 -2.19 -2.22 -14.43
N TRP A 13 -2.97 -1.62 -15.33
CA TRP A 13 -3.12 -0.17 -15.42
C TRP A 13 -3.77 0.43 -14.17
N ILE A 14 -4.86 -0.16 -13.68
CA ILE A 14 -5.54 0.29 -12.45
C ILE A 14 -4.57 0.22 -11.27
N ALA A 15 -3.86 -0.90 -11.11
CA ALA A 15 -2.88 -1.05 -10.04
C ALA A 15 -1.70 -0.08 -10.21
N ARG A 16 -1.27 0.22 -11.44
CA ARG A 16 -0.23 1.23 -11.71
C ARG A 16 -0.69 2.62 -11.33
N ALA A 17 -1.90 3.03 -11.72
CA ALA A 17 -2.47 4.34 -11.42
C ALA A 17 -2.59 4.54 -9.90
N TYR A 18 -3.12 3.53 -9.19
CA TYR A 18 -3.17 3.53 -7.72
C TYR A 18 -1.78 3.71 -7.10
N ILE A 19 -0.83 2.83 -7.44
CA ILE A 19 0.52 2.88 -6.87
C ILE A 19 1.21 4.22 -7.20
N PHE A 20 1.02 4.73 -8.41
CA PHE A 20 1.56 6.01 -8.82
C PHE A 20 1.00 7.13 -7.96
N ALA A 21 -0.32 7.27 -7.87
CA ALA A 21 -0.97 8.32 -7.10
C ALA A 21 -0.55 8.33 -5.63
N PHE A 22 -0.53 7.16 -4.96
CA PHE A 22 -0.23 7.09 -3.53
C PHE A 22 1.27 7.18 -3.20
N ARG A 23 2.16 6.83 -4.12
CA ARG A 23 3.62 6.98 -3.91
C ARG A 23 4.15 8.34 -4.34
N SER A 24 3.54 8.97 -5.35
CA SER A 24 4.00 10.27 -5.88
C SER A 24 3.45 11.47 -5.12
N THR A 25 2.45 11.28 -4.25
CA THR A 25 1.87 12.36 -3.45
C THR A 25 2.33 12.29 -1.99
N PRO A 26 2.64 13.45 -1.36
CA PRO A 26 2.98 13.48 0.06
C PRO A 26 1.83 12.95 0.92
N LEU A 27 2.14 12.14 1.93
CA LEU A 27 1.13 11.58 2.84
C LEU A 27 0.28 12.66 3.51
N LEU A 28 0.90 13.79 3.89
CA LEU A 28 0.19 14.93 4.47
C LEU A 28 -0.93 15.40 3.53
N VAL A 29 -0.61 15.59 2.24
CA VAL A 29 -1.59 15.99 1.22
C VAL A 29 -2.71 14.96 1.08
N GLN A 30 -2.41 13.67 1.19
CA GLN A 30 -3.43 12.61 1.15
C GLN A 30 -4.40 12.71 2.32
N ILE A 31 -3.90 12.97 3.54
CA ILE A 31 -4.76 13.14 4.72
C ILE A 31 -5.63 14.39 4.58
N PHE A 32 -5.06 15.52 4.11
CA PHE A 32 -5.81 16.75 3.86
C PHE A 32 -6.89 16.56 2.78
N LEU A 33 -6.58 15.88 1.68
CA LEU A 33 -7.56 15.57 0.63
C LEU A 33 -8.69 14.67 1.14
N LEU A 34 -8.38 13.66 1.94
CA LEU A 34 -9.40 12.78 2.52
C LEU A 34 -10.29 13.52 3.51
N TYR A 35 -9.71 14.38 4.35
CA TYR A 35 -10.48 15.10 5.36
C TYR A 35 -11.25 16.30 4.80
N TYR A 36 -10.55 17.26 4.18
CA TYR A 36 -11.17 18.49 3.66
C TYR A 36 -11.78 18.30 2.27
N GLY A 37 -11.14 17.53 1.41
CA GLY A 37 -11.57 17.34 0.01
C GLY A 37 -12.85 16.51 -0.09
N LEU A 38 -12.89 15.32 0.53
CA LEU A 38 -14.11 14.49 0.52
C LEU A 38 -15.28 15.18 1.21
N GLY A 39 -15.00 16.03 2.21
CA GLY A 39 -16.00 16.85 2.87
C GLY A 39 -16.70 17.86 1.96
N GLN A 40 -16.20 18.19 0.77
CA GLN A 40 -16.87 19.13 -0.15
C GLN A 40 -18.00 18.48 -0.97
N PHE A 41 -18.03 17.16 -1.07
CA PHE A 41 -19.01 16.47 -1.92
C PHE A 41 -20.25 16.09 -1.13
N GLU A 42 -21.40 16.65 -1.51
CA GLU A 42 -22.69 16.38 -0.85
C GLU A 42 -23.04 14.88 -0.87
N ALA A 43 -22.73 14.17 -1.96
CA ALA A 43 -22.93 12.72 -2.08
C ALA A 43 -22.21 11.90 -1.00
N ILE A 44 -21.05 12.38 -0.51
CA ILE A 44 -20.29 11.71 0.55
C ILE A 44 -20.85 12.08 1.93
N ARG A 45 -21.36 13.31 2.11
CA ARG A 45 -21.99 13.75 3.36
C ARG A 45 -23.28 13.01 3.70
N TYR A 46 -24.07 12.65 2.69
CA TYR A 46 -25.29 11.84 2.86
C TYR A 46 -25.03 10.33 2.82
N SER A 47 -23.78 9.90 2.65
CA SER A 47 -23.41 8.49 2.63
C SER A 47 -23.26 7.92 4.04
N VAL A 48 -23.43 6.59 4.14
CA VAL A 48 -23.17 5.80 5.36
C VAL A 48 -21.73 5.94 5.84
N LEU A 49 -20.81 6.38 4.98
CA LEU A 49 -19.39 6.58 5.30
C LEU A 49 -19.12 7.92 6.01
N TRP A 50 -20.06 8.86 6.03
CA TRP A 50 -19.84 10.20 6.59
C TRP A 50 -19.45 10.21 8.08
N PRO A 51 -20.05 9.40 8.99
CA PRO A 51 -19.66 9.36 10.39
C PRO A 51 -18.18 8.98 10.60
N ILE A 52 -17.63 8.18 9.68
CA ILE A 52 -16.24 7.74 9.69
C ILE A 52 -15.35 8.83 9.06
N LEU A 53 -15.72 9.31 7.86
CA LEU A 53 -14.93 10.28 7.10
C LEU A 53 -14.93 11.70 7.70
N ARG A 54 -15.88 12.03 8.59
CA ARG A 54 -15.89 13.31 9.31
C ARG A 54 -14.83 13.37 10.42
N GLN A 55 -14.30 12.25 10.88
CA GLN A 55 -13.32 12.25 11.97
C GLN A 55 -11.89 12.27 11.41
N PRO A 56 -11.05 13.24 11.81
CA PRO A 56 -9.66 13.32 11.35
C PRO A 56 -8.87 12.03 11.60
N TYR A 57 -9.16 11.36 12.71
CA TYR A 57 -8.55 10.09 13.11
C TYR A 57 -8.73 8.99 12.05
N TRP A 58 -9.96 8.74 11.61
CA TRP A 58 -10.24 7.71 10.60
C TRP A 58 -9.69 8.09 9.23
N CYS A 59 -9.75 9.37 8.86
CA CYS A 59 -9.11 9.86 7.63
C CYS A 59 -7.60 9.62 7.61
N ALA A 60 -6.92 9.86 8.74
CA ALA A 60 -5.49 9.59 8.87
C ALA A 60 -5.18 8.09 8.74
N ILE A 61 -5.96 7.22 9.39
CA ILE A 61 -5.79 5.75 9.28
C ILE A 61 -5.98 5.30 7.83
N ILE A 62 -7.02 5.76 7.15
CA ILE A 62 -7.30 5.38 5.76
C ILE A 62 -6.16 5.87 4.85
N ALA A 63 -5.71 7.11 5.00
CA ALA A 63 -4.58 7.64 4.23
C ALA A 63 -3.32 6.80 4.43
N LEU A 64 -2.96 6.53 5.69
CA LEU A 64 -1.81 5.71 6.07
C LEU A 64 -1.91 4.29 5.51
N ALA A 65 -3.09 3.67 5.61
CA ALA A 65 -3.33 2.33 5.11
C ALA A 65 -3.17 2.26 3.58
N LEU A 66 -3.76 3.20 2.84
CA LEU A 66 -3.65 3.25 1.38
C LEU A 66 -2.20 3.50 0.94
N ASN A 67 -1.52 4.43 1.60
CA ASN A 67 -0.12 4.73 1.34
C ASN A 67 0.77 3.51 1.56
N THR A 68 0.71 2.92 2.77
CA THR A 68 1.48 1.73 3.14
C THR A 68 1.16 0.54 2.23
N ALA A 69 -0.11 0.36 1.84
CA ALA A 69 -0.49 -0.70 0.89
C ALA A 69 0.14 -0.50 -0.49
N ALA A 70 0.25 0.75 -0.97
CA ALA A 70 0.92 1.05 -2.24
C ALA A 70 2.42 0.71 -2.18
N TYR A 71 3.13 1.16 -1.14
CA TYR A 71 4.55 0.86 -0.93
C TYR A 71 4.79 -0.64 -0.71
N GLY A 72 4.04 -1.27 0.20
CA GLY A 72 4.09 -2.70 0.48
C GLY A 72 3.84 -3.56 -0.76
N SER A 73 2.95 -3.14 -1.66
CA SER A 73 2.69 -3.85 -2.91
C SER A 73 3.90 -3.87 -3.87
N GLU A 74 4.71 -2.82 -3.88
CA GLU A 74 5.94 -2.73 -4.68
C GLU A 74 7.11 -3.43 -4.00
N ILE A 75 7.18 -3.41 -2.66
CA ILE A 75 8.16 -4.19 -1.90
C ILE A 75 7.97 -5.69 -2.16
N ILE A 76 6.74 -6.19 -2.05
CA ILE A 76 6.43 -7.60 -2.36
C ILE A 76 6.73 -7.90 -3.83
N ARG A 77 6.39 -7.00 -4.77
CA ARG A 77 6.70 -7.20 -6.19
C ARG A 77 8.21 -7.28 -6.43
N GLY A 78 8.99 -6.38 -5.82
CA GLY A 78 10.45 -6.39 -5.87
C GLY A 78 11.02 -7.68 -5.29
N GLY A 79 10.49 -8.15 -4.15
CA GLY A 79 10.84 -9.44 -3.56
C GLY A 79 10.58 -10.61 -4.50
N LEU A 80 9.43 -10.66 -5.18
CA LEU A 80 9.15 -11.71 -6.16
C LEU A 80 10.10 -11.66 -7.37
N GLN A 81 10.45 -10.47 -7.86
CA GLN A 81 11.35 -10.28 -9.00
C GLN A 81 12.83 -10.50 -8.66
N SER A 82 13.19 -10.43 -7.38
CA SER A 82 14.56 -10.66 -6.90
C SER A 82 14.94 -12.13 -6.77
N VAL A 83 14.00 -13.06 -6.97
CA VAL A 83 14.28 -14.50 -6.97
C VAL A 83 15.12 -14.87 -8.20
N PRO A 84 16.31 -15.48 -8.04
CA PRO A 84 17.15 -15.85 -9.18
C PRO A 84 16.45 -16.86 -10.10
N GLU A 85 16.41 -16.57 -11.40
CA GLU A 85 15.79 -17.43 -12.41
C GLU A 85 16.40 -18.84 -12.42
N GLY A 86 17.71 -18.97 -12.14
CA GLY A 86 18.38 -20.27 -12.07
C GLY A 86 17.79 -21.23 -11.02
N GLN A 87 17.22 -20.72 -9.91
CA GLN A 87 16.53 -21.59 -8.94
C GLN A 87 15.18 -22.08 -9.47
N ILE A 88 14.50 -21.25 -10.25
CA ILE A 88 13.23 -21.60 -10.89
C ILE A 88 13.47 -22.64 -11.99
N GLU A 89 14.53 -22.47 -12.79
CA GLU A 89 14.95 -23.41 -13.82
C GLU A 89 15.40 -24.75 -13.25
N ALA A 90 16.24 -24.76 -12.20
CA ALA A 90 16.67 -25.98 -11.53
C ALA A 90 15.47 -26.77 -10.96
N ALA A 91 14.52 -26.08 -10.33
CA ALA A 91 13.33 -26.73 -9.79
C ALA A 91 12.44 -27.35 -10.88
N ARG A 92 12.31 -26.68 -12.03
CA ARG A 92 11.61 -27.24 -13.19
C ARG A 92 12.34 -28.45 -13.76
N ALA A 93 13.68 -28.41 -13.83
CA ALA A 93 14.50 -29.54 -14.27
C ALA A 93 14.37 -30.76 -13.33
N CYS A 94 14.17 -30.53 -12.03
CA CYS A 94 13.84 -31.57 -11.06
C CYS A 94 12.37 -32.07 -11.12
N GLY A 95 11.60 -31.65 -12.12
CA GLY A 95 10.21 -32.10 -12.31
C GLY A 95 9.16 -31.39 -11.45
N MET A 96 9.50 -30.27 -10.78
CA MET A 96 8.52 -29.54 -9.99
C MET A 96 7.52 -28.79 -10.89
N GLY A 97 6.22 -29.00 -10.66
CA GLY A 97 5.15 -28.24 -11.30
C GLY A 97 5.13 -26.76 -10.89
N ARG A 98 4.51 -25.89 -11.71
CA ARG A 98 4.48 -24.43 -11.49
C ARG A 98 4.04 -24.00 -10.09
N LEU A 99 2.99 -24.63 -9.56
CA LEU A 99 2.46 -24.32 -8.23
C LEU A 99 3.43 -24.76 -7.11
N LEU A 100 4.13 -25.88 -7.31
CA LEU A 100 5.10 -26.41 -6.35
C LEU A 100 6.32 -25.51 -6.28
N VAL A 101 6.85 -25.08 -7.43
CA VAL A 101 7.95 -24.11 -7.54
C VAL A 101 7.56 -22.80 -6.86
N PHE A 102 6.37 -22.27 -7.16
CA PHE A 102 5.91 -21.03 -6.55
C PHE A 102 5.82 -21.14 -5.02
N ARG A 103 5.16 -22.18 -4.50
CA ARG A 103 4.91 -22.33 -3.06
C ARG A 103 6.17 -22.66 -2.25
N ARG A 104 7.07 -23.48 -2.79
CA ARG A 104 8.25 -23.99 -2.04
C ARG A 104 9.52 -23.18 -2.27
N ILE A 105 9.63 -22.45 -3.38
CA ILE A 105 10.87 -21.75 -3.75
C ILE A 105 10.63 -20.25 -3.84
N ILE A 106 9.76 -19.83 -4.77
CA ILE A 106 9.58 -18.40 -5.08
C ILE A 106 9.02 -17.65 -3.87
N LEU A 107 7.90 -18.11 -3.30
CA LEU A 107 7.20 -17.42 -2.22
C LEU A 107 8.06 -17.24 -0.95
N PRO A 108 8.65 -18.29 -0.34
CA PRO A 108 9.45 -18.13 0.88
C PRO A 108 10.70 -17.28 0.65
N LEU A 109 11.35 -17.42 -0.51
CA LEU A 109 12.53 -16.62 -0.82
C LEU A 109 12.16 -15.15 -1.06
N ALA A 110 11.10 -14.89 -1.82
CA ALA A 110 10.61 -13.54 -2.07
C ALA A 110 10.22 -12.81 -0.78
N ILE A 111 9.56 -13.49 0.16
CA ILE A 111 9.22 -12.93 1.47
C ILE A 111 10.49 -12.56 2.25
N ARG A 112 11.48 -13.47 2.29
CA ARG A 112 12.75 -13.22 2.97
C ARG A 112 13.50 -12.03 2.38
N GLN A 113 13.47 -11.87 1.05
CA GLN A 113 14.09 -10.74 0.35
C GLN A 113 13.31 -9.43 0.52
N ALA A 114 11.99 -9.49 0.65
CA ALA A 114 11.13 -8.34 0.90
C ALA A 114 11.19 -7.84 2.35
N LEU A 115 11.54 -8.72 3.31
CA LEU A 115 11.50 -8.44 4.75
C LEU A 115 12.31 -7.19 5.17
N PRO A 116 13.57 -7.00 4.73
CA PRO A 116 14.36 -5.82 5.09
C PRO A 116 13.74 -4.51 4.60
N ALA A 117 13.25 -4.51 3.35
CA ALA A 117 12.58 -3.36 2.77
C ALA A 117 11.24 -3.06 3.47
N TYR A 118 10.50 -4.11 3.84
CA TYR A 118 9.27 -3.98 4.63
C TYR A 118 9.54 -3.43 6.03
N GLY A 119 10.63 -3.85 6.68
CA GLY A 119 11.05 -3.30 7.97
C GLY A 119 11.33 -1.79 7.89
N ASN A 120 12.00 -1.33 6.84
CA ASN A 120 12.20 0.10 6.60
C ASN A 120 10.88 0.86 6.41
N GLU A 121 9.94 0.27 5.67
CA GLU A 121 8.60 0.84 5.48
C GLU A 121 7.84 0.96 6.81
N VAL A 122 7.93 -0.04 7.70
CA VAL A 122 7.33 0.03 9.04
C VAL A 122 7.91 1.19 9.85
N ILE A 123 9.24 1.39 9.80
CA ILE A 123 9.89 2.52 10.49
C ILE A 123 9.40 3.86 9.92
N LEU A 124 9.27 3.98 8.60
CA LEU A 124 8.71 5.17 7.95
C LEU A 124 7.25 5.39 8.35
N MET A 125 6.45 4.32 8.41
CA MET A 125 5.05 4.36 8.82
C MET A 125 4.91 4.85 10.26
N VAL A 126 5.75 4.38 11.19
CA VAL A 126 5.77 4.88 12.58
C VAL A 126 6.08 6.38 12.65
N LYS A 127 7.03 6.88 11.85
CA LYS A 127 7.31 8.33 11.76
C LYS A 127 6.14 9.09 11.16
N ALA A 128 5.49 8.52 10.16
CA ALA A 128 4.31 9.10 9.53
C ALA A 128 3.10 9.19 10.48
N THR A 129 2.97 8.28 11.45
CA THR A 129 1.93 8.37 12.49
C THR A 129 2.06 9.64 13.34
N ALA A 130 3.28 10.17 13.53
CA ALA A 130 3.47 11.44 14.22
C ALA A 130 2.83 12.63 13.44
N LEU A 131 2.82 12.57 12.10
CA LEU A 131 2.12 13.57 11.27
C LEU A 131 0.60 13.49 11.45
N ALA A 132 0.05 12.29 11.66
CA ALA A 132 -1.37 12.14 11.97
C ALA A 132 -1.73 12.84 13.28
N SER A 133 -0.89 12.73 14.32
CA SER A 133 -1.09 13.43 15.60
C SER A 133 -1.07 14.95 15.46
N VAL A 134 -0.28 15.51 14.54
CA VAL A 134 -0.27 16.96 14.25
C VAL A 134 -1.62 17.42 13.71
N ILE A 135 -2.25 16.64 12.84
CA ILE A 135 -3.55 16.99 12.25
C ILE A 135 -4.66 16.92 13.29
N THR A 136 -4.66 15.89 14.13
CA THR A 136 -5.63 15.76 15.22
C THR A 136 -5.46 16.88 16.26
N MET A 137 -4.22 17.24 16.62
CA MET A 137 -3.97 18.39 17.50
C MET A 137 -4.35 19.73 16.85
N MET A 138 -4.10 19.89 15.55
CA MET A 138 -4.48 21.09 14.81
C MET A 138 -6.00 21.24 14.69
N GLU A 139 -6.76 20.15 14.65
CA GLU A 139 -8.23 20.21 14.71
C GLU A 139 -8.73 20.63 16.10
N ILE A 140 -8.13 20.08 17.17
CA ILE A 140 -8.45 20.48 18.56
C ILE A 140 -8.08 21.95 18.82
N THR A 141 -6.97 22.44 18.24
CA THR A 141 -6.46 23.80 18.48
C THR A 141 -7.05 24.83 17.49
N GLY A 142 -7.40 24.40 16.28
CA GLY A 142 -7.99 25.23 15.22
C GLY A 142 -9.51 25.38 15.29
N LEU A 143 -10.14 24.73 16.26
CA LEU A 143 -11.53 24.93 16.67
C LEU A 143 -11.64 25.85 17.92
N ALA A 144 -10.73 26.82 18.06
CA ALA A 144 -10.85 27.93 19.01
C ALA A 144 -10.89 29.27 18.25
#